data_AF-A0A7S1K0Z9-F1
#
_entry.id   AF-A0A7S1K0Z9-F1
#
_cell.length_a   1.000
_cell.length_b   1.000
_cell.length_c   1.000
_cell.angle_alpha   90.00
_cell.angle_beta   90.00
_cell.angle_gamma   90.00
#
_symmetry.space_group_name_H-M   'P 1'
#
loop_
_entity.id
_entity.type
_entity.pdbx_description
1 polymer ?
#
loop_
_entity_poly.entity_id
_entity_poly.type
_entity_poly.pdbx_seq_one_letter_code
_entity_poly.pdbx_strand_id
1 'polypeptide(L)'
;PAVLDSFKGVSAPTAIYTSHVDPSDYTRYLSSSTFCLCPRGSRVVSPRIIEAIWYTCIPVVIADYYWLPQGCVWDWTMLAVFIPEERANETAAILQRTTREEIVAKQR
;
A
#
# COMPACT_ATOMS: atom_id res chain seq x y z
N PRO A 1 -1.50 15.20 3.72
CA PRO A 1 -0.36 14.32 4.06
C PRO A 1 0.50 14.10 2.81
N ALA A 2 1.83 14.15 2.92
CA ALA A 2 2.77 14.18 1.80
C ALA A 2 2.51 13.08 0.73
N VAL A 3 2.08 11.89 1.16
CA VAL A 3 1.72 10.79 0.26
C VAL A 3 0.55 11.15 -0.67
N LEU A 4 -0.53 11.74 -0.14
CA LEU A 4 -1.69 12.13 -0.92
C LEU A 4 -1.37 13.25 -1.91
N ASP A 5 -0.40 14.11 -1.56
CA ASP A 5 0.05 15.16 -2.46
C ASP A 5 0.73 14.58 -3.72
N SER A 6 1.38 13.41 -3.62
CA SER A 6 1.97 12.72 -4.78
C SER A 6 0.94 12.29 -5.84
N PHE A 7 -0.32 12.08 -5.44
CA PHE A 7 -1.39 11.65 -6.34
C PHE A 7 -2.16 12.82 -6.95
N LYS A 8 -1.91 14.06 -6.51
CA LYS A 8 -2.55 15.24 -7.10
C LYS A 8 -2.08 15.41 -8.56
N GLY A 9 -3.04 15.46 -9.49
CA GLY A 9 -2.75 15.62 -10.92
C GLY A 9 -2.29 14.35 -11.65
N VAL A 10 -2.11 13.23 -10.93
CA VAL A 10 -1.84 11.92 -11.53
C VAL A 10 -3.10 11.29 -12.08
N SER A 11 -4.17 11.28 -11.28
CA SER A 11 -5.49 10.81 -11.67
C SER A 11 -6.53 11.37 -10.71
N ALA A 12 -7.73 11.69 -11.20
CA ALA A 12 -8.83 12.06 -10.32
C ALA A 12 -9.19 10.86 -9.42
N PRO A 13 -9.39 11.06 -8.10
CA PRO A 13 -9.79 9.99 -7.22
C PRO A 13 -11.19 9.51 -7.62
N THR A 14 -11.37 8.20 -7.75
CA THR A 14 -12.67 7.60 -8.06
C THR A 14 -13.69 7.86 -6.94
N ALA A 15 -13.25 7.80 -5.69
CA ALA A 15 -14.03 8.13 -4.51
C ALA A 15 -13.11 8.59 -3.37
N ILE A 16 -13.64 9.43 -2.47
CA ILE A 16 -12.98 9.81 -1.23
C ILE A 16 -13.97 9.55 -0.09
N TYR A 17 -13.57 8.74 0.88
CA TYR A 17 -14.35 8.43 2.06
C TYR A 17 -13.73 9.12 3.29
N THR A 18 -14.54 9.90 4.00
CA THR A 18 -14.14 10.57 5.26
C THR A 18 -14.87 10.01 6.48
N SER A 19 -15.85 9.14 6.26
CA SER A 19 -16.63 8.44 7.27
C SER A 19 -16.39 6.93 7.19
N HIS A 20 -17.04 6.18 8.09
CA HIS A 20 -17.00 4.72 8.09
C HIS A 20 -17.46 4.16 6.73
N VAL A 21 -16.68 3.25 6.17
CA VAL A 21 -16.98 2.52 4.93
C VAL A 21 -17.58 1.17 5.30
N ASP A 22 -18.60 0.73 4.57
CA ASP A 22 -19.19 -0.59 4.80
C ASP A 22 -18.14 -1.70 4.64
N PRO A 23 -18.11 -2.74 5.49
CA PRO A 23 -17.13 -3.82 5.36
C PRO A 23 -17.11 -4.51 4.00
N SER A 24 -18.26 -4.62 3.33
CA SER A 24 -18.35 -5.22 1.99
C SER A 24 -17.68 -4.34 0.93
N ASP A 25 -17.87 -3.02 1.01
CA ASP A 25 -17.20 -2.06 0.14
C ASP A 25 -15.70 -2.01 0.41
N TYR A 26 -15.28 -2.03 1.68
CA TYR A 26 -13.86 -2.07 2.05
C TYR A 26 -13.15 -3.29 1.44
N THR A 27 -13.77 -4.46 1.59
CA THR A 27 -13.27 -5.73 1.02
C THR A 27 -13.20 -5.69 -0.51
N ARG A 28 -14.25 -5.14 -1.15
CA ARG A 28 -14.29 -4.93 -2.59
C ARG A 28 -13.16 -4.00 -3.06
N TYR A 29 -12.92 -2.90 -2.36
CA TYR A 29 -11.86 -1.97 -2.73
C TYR A 29 -10.48 -2.60 -2.59
N LEU A 30 -10.23 -3.32 -1.50
CA LEU A 30 -8.96 -4.03 -1.31
C LEU A 30 -8.72 -5.05 -2.42
N SER A 31 -9.69 -5.92 -2.72
CA SER A 31 -9.56 -6.97 -3.74
C SER A 31 -9.48 -6.44 -5.18
N SER A 32 -10.03 -5.25 -5.45
CA SER A 32 -9.95 -4.62 -6.78
C SER A 32 -8.70 -3.75 -6.97
N SER A 33 -7.93 -3.50 -5.91
CA SER A 33 -6.77 -2.60 -5.93
C SER A 33 -5.48 -3.37 -6.21
N THR A 34 -4.61 -2.80 -7.05
CA THR A 34 -3.26 -3.35 -7.27
C THR A 34 -2.32 -3.03 -6.12
N PHE A 35 -2.37 -1.79 -5.61
CA PHE A 35 -1.46 -1.27 -4.60
C PHE A 35 -2.23 -0.72 -3.39
N CYS A 36 -1.81 -1.10 -2.19
CA CYS A 36 -2.41 -0.67 -0.92
C CYS A 36 -1.40 0.12 -0.10
N LEU A 37 -1.63 1.43 0.02
CA LEU A 37 -0.73 2.33 0.75
C LEU A 37 -0.76 2.02 2.25
N CYS A 38 0.40 1.71 2.80
CA CYS A 38 0.63 1.37 4.20
C CYS A 38 1.62 2.36 4.84
N PRO A 39 1.27 3.65 4.98
CA PRO A 39 2.14 4.61 5.66
C PRO A 39 2.24 4.30 7.15
N ARG A 40 3.37 4.62 7.78
CA ARG A 40 3.57 4.47 9.23
C ARG A 40 2.42 5.16 10.00
N GLY A 41 1.79 4.38 10.87
CA GLY A 41 0.77 4.88 11.80
C GLY A 41 1.37 5.21 13.17
N SER A 42 0.53 5.72 14.07
CA SER A 42 0.91 5.97 15.48
C SER A 42 0.89 4.72 16.37
N ARG A 43 0.33 3.61 15.87
CA ARG A 43 0.25 2.33 16.58
C ARG A 43 1.35 1.39 16.11
N VAL A 44 1.88 0.60 17.06
CA VAL A 44 2.97 -0.36 16.83
C VAL A 44 2.62 -1.38 15.75
N VAL A 45 1.38 -1.89 15.76
CA VAL A 45 0.90 -2.86 14.77
C VAL A 45 -0.41 -2.37 14.19
N SER A 46 -0.54 -2.49 12.87
CA SER A 46 -1.76 -2.21 12.12
C SER A 46 -2.08 -3.41 11.23
N PRO A 47 -3.36 -3.81 11.11
CA PRO A 47 -3.74 -4.93 10.26
C PRO A 47 -3.55 -4.64 8.76
N ARG A 48 -3.42 -3.36 8.38
CA ARG A 48 -3.36 -2.87 6.99
C ARG A 48 -2.46 -3.68 6.07
N ILE A 49 -1.25 -4.02 6.53
CA ILE A 49 -0.28 -4.75 5.70
C ILE A 49 -0.72 -6.21 5.48
N ILE A 50 -1.28 -6.84 6.52
CA ILE A 50 -1.78 -8.22 6.43
C ILE A 50 -3.05 -8.28 5.57
N GLU A 51 -3.97 -7.32 5.76
CA GLU A 51 -5.19 -7.21 4.96
C GLU A 51 -4.87 -7.01 3.48
N ALA A 52 -3.89 -6.16 3.16
CA ALA A 52 -3.43 -5.97 1.79
C ALA A 52 -3.01 -7.30 1.13
N ILE A 53 -2.19 -8.11 1.83
CA ILE A 53 -1.78 -9.44 1.34
C ILE A 53 -2.98 -10.37 1.15
N TRP A 54 -3.87 -10.47 2.13
CA TRP A 54 -5.03 -11.37 2.05
C TRP A 54 -5.93 -11.09 0.85
N TYR A 55 -6.01 -9.83 0.43
CA TYR A 55 -6.79 -9.43 -0.74
C TYR A 55 -5.93 -9.22 -1.99
N THR A 56 -4.71 -9.75 -2.03
CA THR A 56 -3.78 -9.68 -3.18
C THR A 56 -3.46 -8.25 -3.64
N CYS A 57 -3.62 -7.28 -2.74
CA CYS A 57 -3.26 -5.90 -2.95
C CYS A 57 -1.83 -5.69 -2.47
N ILE A 58 -0.91 -5.29 -3.36
CA ILE A 58 0.51 -5.19 -3.02
C ILE A 58 0.69 -4.11 -1.94
N PRO A 59 1.18 -4.47 -0.74
CA PRO A 59 1.42 -3.49 0.31
C PRO A 59 2.56 -2.54 -0.10
N VAL A 60 2.27 -1.23 -0.06
CA VAL A 60 3.26 -0.17 -0.27
C VAL A 60 3.61 0.41 1.09
N VAL A 61 4.70 -0.04 1.67
CA VAL A 61 5.15 0.35 3.00
C VAL A 61 5.92 1.67 2.89
N ILE A 62 5.33 2.74 3.45
CA ILE A 62 5.92 4.08 3.46
C ILE A 62 6.36 4.38 4.88
N ALA A 63 7.57 3.94 5.23
CA ALA A 63 8.11 3.99 6.58
C ALA A 63 9.61 3.64 6.58
N ASP A 64 10.37 4.30 7.45
CA ASP A 64 11.77 3.94 7.72
C ASP A 64 11.85 3.01 8.94
N TYR A 65 12.73 2.00 8.88
CA TYR A 65 12.98 1.04 9.97
C TYR A 65 11.71 0.37 10.52
N TYR A 66 10.73 0.08 9.65
CA TYR A 66 9.45 -0.48 10.06
C TYR A 66 9.56 -1.98 10.34
N TRP A 67 9.16 -2.41 11.54
CA TRP A 67 9.10 -3.82 11.89
C TRP A 67 7.88 -4.48 11.26
N LEU A 68 8.11 -5.37 10.29
CA LEU A 68 7.03 -6.08 9.63
C LEU A 68 6.61 -7.33 10.40
N PRO A 69 5.29 -7.62 10.47
CA PRO A 69 4.81 -8.83 11.09
C PRO A 69 5.39 -10.07 10.37
N GLN A 70 5.65 -11.15 11.11
CA GLN A 70 6.12 -12.42 10.52
C GLN A 70 7.38 -12.29 9.64
N GLY A 71 8.25 -11.28 9.85
CA GLY A 71 9.45 -11.07 9.03
C GLY A 71 10.49 -12.20 9.06
N CYS A 72 10.36 -13.16 9.99
CA CYS A 72 11.16 -14.39 10.01
C CYS A 72 10.61 -15.49 9.08
N VAL A 73 9.36 -15.36 8.62
CA VAL A 73 8.68 -16.34 7.76
C VAL A 73 8.50 -15.78 6.35
N TRP A 74 8.21 -14.49 6.23
CA TRP A 74 7.95 -13.85 4.94
C TRP A 74 9.12 -12.99 4.48
N ASP A 75 9.55 -13.21 3.24
CA ASP A 75 10.44 -12.28 2.56
C ASP A 75 9.62 -11.12 1.99
N TRP A 76 9.57 -10.05 2.76
CA TRP A 76 8.82 -8.85 2.38
C TRP A 76 9.37 -8.13 1.16
N THR A 77 10.63 -8.36 0.77
CA THR A 77 11.19 -7.78 -0.46
C THR A 77 10.49 -8.34 -1.70
N MET A 78 9.98 -9.57 -1.60
CA MET A 78 9.18 -10.20 -2.64
C MET A 78 7.72 -9.76 -2.59
N LEU A 79 7.14 -9.50 -1.42
CA LEU A 79 5.70 -9.22 -1.28
C LEU A 79 5.32 -7.74 -1.37
N ALA A 80 6.21 -6.83 -0.97
CA ALA A 80 5.88 -5.43 -0.78
C ALA A 80 6.70 -4.49 -1.67
N VAL A 81 6.26 -3.23 -1.75
CA VAL A 81 7.06 -2.10 -2.24
C VAL A 81 7.43 -1.24 -1.04
N PHE A 82 8.71 -0.90 -0.91
CA PHE A 82 9.22 -0.05 0.17
C PHE A 82 9.55 1.34 -0.34
N ILE A 83 9.06 2.36 0.36
CA ILE A 83 9.30 3.76 0.05
C ILE A 83 9.77 4.45 1.34
N PRO A 84 10.98 5.04 1.36
CA PRO A 84 11.43 5.85 2.50
C PRO A 84 10.50 7.02 2.79
N GLU A 85 10.38 7.45 4.05
CA GLU A 85 9.45 8.54 4.41
C GLU A 85 9.80 9.84 3.69
N GLU A 86 11.11 10.10 3.46
CA GLU A 86 11.60 11.27 2.72
C GLU A 86 11.13 11.31 1.26
N ARG A 87 10.82 10.14 0.66
CA ARG A 87 10.36 9.99 -0.73
C ARG A 87 8.85 9.79 -0.84
N ALA A 88 8.10 10.03 0.23
CA ALA A 88 6.66 9.85 0.26
C ALA A 88 5.93 10.66 -0.83
N ASN A 89 6.45 11.83 -1.21
CA ASN A 89 5.93 12.68 -2.29
C ASN A 89 6.19 12.13 -3.70
N GLU A 90 7.07 11.14 -3.85
CA GLU A 90 7.35 10.46 -5.13
C GLU A 90 6.52 9.17 -5.31
N THR A 91 5.68 8.82 -4.32
CA THR A 91 4.97 7.53 -4.27
C THR A 91 4.25 7.20 -5.59
N ALA A 92 3.43 8.12 -6.11
CA ALA A 92 2.70 7.87 -7.35
C ALA A 92 3.63 7.60 -8.56
N ALA A 93 4.73 8.35 -8.68
CA ALA A 93 5.70 8.18 -9.76
C ALA A 93 6.47 6.85 -9.66
N ILE A 94 6.78 6.40 -8.44
CA ILE A 94 7.39 5.09 -8.20
C ILE A 94 6.42 3.98 -8.61
N LEU A 95 5.16 4.05 -8.18
CA LEU A 95 4.17 3.02 -8.47
C LEU A 95 3.85 2.92 -9.98
N GLN A 96 3.77 4.05 -10.69
CA GLN A 96 3.57 4.09 -12.14
C GLN A 96 4.71 3.44 -12.95
N ARG A 97 5.92 3.39 -12.40
CA ARG A 97 7.08 2.75 -13.06
C ARG A 97 7.12 1.24 -12.84
N THR A 98 6.27 0.71 -11.96
CA THR A 98 6.21 -0.73 -11.69
C THR A 98 5.61 -1.45 -12.90
N THR A 99 6.32 -2.48 -13.37
CA THR A 99 5.91 -3.27 -14.51
C THR A 99 4.81 -4.28 -14.15
N ARG A 100 4.10 -4.78 -15.17
CA ARG A 100 3.07 -5.81 -14.95
C ARG A 100 3.69 -7.11 -14.44
N GLU A 101 4.88 -7.43 -14.90
CA GLU A 101 5.64 -8.61 -14.52
C GLU A 101 6.00 -8.57 -13.03
N GLU A 102 6.47 -7.41 -12.56
CA GLU A 102 6.73 -7.16 -11.13
C GLU A 102 5.44 -7.27 -10.32
N ILE A 103 4.35 -6.65 -10.76
CA ILE A 103 3.05 -6.72 -10.08
C ILE A 103 2.61 -8.18 -9.90
N VAL A 104 2.63 -8.96 -10.99
CA VAL A 104 2.22 -10.38 -10.95
C VAL A 104 3.15 -11.21 -10.08
N ALA A 105 4.45 -10.90 -10.08
CA ALA A 105 5.41 -11.59 -9.21
C ALA A 105 5.14 -11.33 -7.72
N LYS A 106 4.72 -10.12 -7.35
CA LYS A 106 4.40 -9.76 -5.95
C LYS A 106 3.03 -10.27 -5.47
N GLN A 107 2.11 -10.61 -6.39
CA GLN A 107 0.77 -11.11 -6.08
C GLN A 107 0.67 -12.65 -6.01
N ARG A 108 1.79 -13.37 -6.20
CA ARG A 108 1.87 -14.83 -6.10
C ARG A 108 2.37 -15.25 -4.73
#